data_AF-A0A8S3YUA8-F1
#
_entry.id   AF-A0A8S3YUA8-F1
#
_cell.length_a   1.000
_cell.length_b   1.000
_cell.length_c   1.000
_cell.angle_alpha   90.00
_cell.angle_beta   90.00
_cell.angle_gamma   90.00
#
_symmetry.space_group_name_H-M   'P 1'
#
loop_
_entity.id
_entity.type
_entity.pdbx_description
1 polymer ?
#
loop_
_entity_poly.entity_id
_entity_poly.type
_entity_poly.pdbx_seq_one_letter_code
_entity_poly.pdbx_strand_id
1 'polypeptide(L)'
;MRIAVIGQSVFGAEVFRLLRQNGHEIVGVFTIPDVNGKADPLAVAAEKEGVRVFKYPRWQVKKQVIPEILEEYKSLNPELNVLPFCSQFIPNEVILFPKHETIIYHPSILPRHRGASAINWTLMCGDKKGGFTIFWADDGLDTGPILLTKTTYVDPNETVDSFYNRFCFPEGIKAMGEAVELIATGRAPRIVQPEEGATYDAMIKKDKVQIKWDQPAQDIHNFIRGNDKVPGAWTKINGEKITFFGSRLWTRLPPYGTEVVVEGMSRPAIVHKRGMILFGNDGGMINVSQIQHESGKMIPASKFGKEDASTQKLELTPEEEKISEKLQAIWKGILNTDIDNSLDFFKAGAGSMDVVRLVEEIKEQCEVKIAVEDVYMNTVFEDLVACVIRRGRGIEDQEPFTFHAVEITANKINLRIPHQLFIDNEFIDASDGATYNTINPADESVICKVSKATKDDVNRAVEAAKEAFEEGEWGRMNARDRGRLMFRLADLMEQHQEELATIESLDSGAVYTLALKTHIGMSVQTFRYFAGWCDKIH
;
A
#
# COMPACT_ATOMS: atom_id res chain seq x y z
N MET A 1 -26.89 -30.65 6.85
CA MET A 1 -27.00 -31.00 5.41
C MET A 1 -25.69 -31.61 4.96
N ARG A 2 -25.74 -32.44 3.91
CA ARG A 2 -24.60 -32.95 3.16
C ARG A 2 -24.18 -31.92 2.11
N ILE A 3 -22.99 -31.37 2.22
CA ILE A 3 -22.53 -30.24 1.41
C ILE A 3 -21.31 -30.64 0.60
N ALA A 4 -21.30 -30.32 -0.69
CA ALA A 4 -20.09 -30.28 -1.49
C ALA A 4 -19.56 -28.84 -1.56
N VAL A 5 -18.30 -28.63 -1.20
CA VAL A 5 -17.65 -27.32 -1.31
C VAL A 5 -16.83 -27.29 -2.59
N ILE A 6 -17.11 -26.34 -3.48
CA ILE A 6 -16.42 -26.20 -4.77
C ILE A 6 -15.76 -24.82 -4.81
N GLY A 7 -14.45 -24.74 -4.58
CA GLY A 7 -13.76 -23.46 -4.53
C GLY A 7 -12.27 -23.59 -4.35
N GLN A 8 -11.61 -22.51 -3.95
CA GLN A 8 -10.17 -22.46 -3.74
C GLN A 8 -9.81 -21.36 -2.74
N SER A 9 -8.51 -21.14 -2.51
CA SER A 9 -7.93 -20.09 -1.66
C SER A 9 -8.27 -20.22 -0.17
N VAL A 10 -7.69 -19.31 0.62
CA VAL A 10 -7.97 -19.19 2.06
C VAL A 10 -9.46 -18.93 2.33
N PHE A 11 -10.16 -18.20 1.46
CA PHE A 11 -11.58 -17.92 1.63
C PHE A 11 -12.42 -19.20 1.57
N GLY A 12 -12.14 -20.08 0.60
CA GLY A 12 -12.79 -21.38 0.54
C GLY A 12 -12.49 -22.24 1.76
N ALA A 13 -11.24 -22.22 2.26
CA ALA A 13 -10.83 -22.94 3.45
C ALA A 13 -11.59 -22.48 4.71
N GLU A 14 -11.75 -21.17 4.93
CA GLU A 14 -12.49 -20.66 6.09
C GLU A 14 -13.99 -20.97 6.00
N VAL A 15 -14.59 -20.86 4.81
CA VAL A 15 -15.98 -21.27 4.60
C VAL A 15 -16.16 -22.77 4.88
N PHE A 16 -15.26 -23.62 4.39
CA PHE A 16 -15.27 -25.06 4.70
C PHE A 16 -15.23 -25.33 6.21
N ARG A 17 -14.35 -24.65 6.96
CA ARG A 17 -14.25 -24.81 8.42
C ARG A 17 -15.52 -24.35 9.13
N LEU A 18 -16.06 -23.20 8.74
CA LEU A 18 -17.29 -22.65 9.32
C LEU A 18 -18.48 -23.60 9.12
N LEU A 19 -18.66 -24.15 7.92
CA LEU A 19 -19.78 -25.06 7.64
C LEU A 19 -19.69 -26.35 8.48
N ARG A 20 -18.48 -26.88 8.71
CA ARG A 20 -18.27 -28.01 9.62
C ARG A 20 -18.57 -27.63 11.08
N GLN A 21 -18.12 -26.46 11.51
CA GLN A 21 -18.41 -25.94 12.86
C GLN A 21 -19.91 -25.77 13.09
N ASN A 22 -20.67 -25.40 12.06
CA ASN A 22 -22.13 -25.32 12.08
C ASN A 22 -22.83 -26.71 12.03
N GLY A 23 -22.08 -27.81 12.08
CA GLY A 23 -22.61 -29.16 12.14
C GLY A 23 -23.04 -29.74 10.79
N HIS A 24 -22.60 -29.15 9.67
CA HIS A 24 -22.84 -29.73 8.35
C HIS A 24 -21.81 -30.81 8.00
N GLU A 25 -22.24 -31.81 7.24
CA GLU A 25 -21.37 -32.88 6.74
C GLU A 25 -20.80 -32.45 5.39
N ILE A 26 -19.49 -32.29 5.28
CA ILE A 26 -18.85 -31.98 3.99
C ILE A 26 -18.51 -33.30 3.29
N VAL A 27 -19.26 -33.64 2.25
CA VAL A 27 -19.14 -34.93 1.54
C VAL A 27 -18.00 -34.97 0.52
N GLY A 28 -17.50 -33.80 0.13
CA GLY A 28 -16.36 -33.67 -0.78
C GLY A 28 -15.96 -32.22 -0.98
N VAL A 29 -14.67 -32.02 -1.24
CA VAL A 29 -14.08 -30.72 -1.55
C VAL A 29 -13.50 -30.77 -2.96
N PHE A 30 -13.95 -29.87 -3.83
CA PHE A 30 -13.49 -29.76 -5.21
C PHE A 30 -12.73 -28.45 -5.37
N THR A 31 -11.46 -28.54 -5.75
CA THR A 31 -10.55 -27.38 -5.87
C THR A 31 -9.64 -27.54 -7.09
N ILE A 32 -8.82 -26.53 -7.35
CA ILE A 32 -7.89 -26.52 -8.48
C ILE A 32 -6.73 -27.52 -8.27
N PRO A 33 -6.08 -27.96 -9.38
CA PRO A 33 -4.83 -28.71 -9.30
C PRO A 33 -3.72 -27.94 -8.57
N ASP A 34 -2.77 -28.70 -8.02
CA ASP A 34 -1.61 -28.14 -7.33
C ASP A 34 -0.75 -27.31 -8.29
N VAL A 35 -0.30 -26.15 -7.82
CA VAL A 35 0.54 -25.24 -8.60
C VAL A 35 1.96 -25.34 -8.07
N ASN A 36 2.90 -25.75 -8.92
CA ASN A 36 4.30 -25.97 -8.56
C ASN A 36 4.48 -26.88 -7.32
N GLY A 37 3.64 -27.92 -7.20
CA GLY A 37 3.66 -28.86 -6.07
C GLY A 37 3.06 -28.31 -4.77
N LYS A 38 2.57 -27.07 -4.75
CA LYS A 38 1.86 -26.48 -3.60
C LYS A 38 0.36 -26.69 -3.75
N ALA A 39 -0.22 -27.37 -2.77
CA ALA A 39 -1.67 -27.56 -2.69
C ALA A 39 -2.39 -26.26 -2.31
N ASP A 40 -3.60 -26.10 -2.83
CA ASP A 40 -4.47 -24.98 -2.48
C ASP A 40 -4.84 -25.01 -0.98
N PRO A 41 -4.96 -23.84 -0.29
CA PRO A 41 -5.31 -23.81 1.12
C PRO A 41 -6.59 -24.57 1.50
N LEU A 42 -7.59 -24.63 0.61
CA LEU A 42 -8.80 -25.41 0.83
C LEU A 42 -8.52 -26.92 0.76
N ALA A 43 -7.66 -27.38 -0.15
CA ALA A 43 -7.23 -28.78 -0.19
C ALA A 43 -6.55 -29.19 1.13
N VAL A 44 -5.59 -28.38 1.59
CA VAL A 44 -4.84 -28.63 2.84
C VAL A 44 -5.78 -28.67 4.04
N ALA A 45 -6.74 -27.74 4.12
CA ALA A 45 -7.73 -27.71 5.20
C ALA A 45 -8.63 -28.95 5.20
N ALA A 46 -9.05 -29.41 4.03
CA ALA A 46 -9.93 -30.55 3.87
C ALA A 46 -9.23 -31.89 4.18
N GLU A 47 -8.01 -32.09 3.66
CA GLU A 47 -7.21 -33.29 3.90
C GLU A 47 -6.88 -33.47 5.39
N LYS A 48 -6.53 -32.38 6.09
CA LYS A 48 -6.28 -32.39 7.54
C LYS A 48 -7.49 -32.90 8.35
N GLU A 49 -8.69 -32.62 7.86
CA GLU A 49 -9.96 -32.98 8.47
C GLU A 49 -10.56 -34.29 7.91
N GLY A 50 -9.77 -35.04 7.14
CA GLY A 50 -10.14 -36.34 6.57
C GLY A 50 -11.20 -36.28 5.47
N VAL A 51 -11.46 -35.11 4.88
CA VAL A 51 -12.43 -34.96 3.79
C VAL A 51 -11.76 -35.24 2.46
N ARG A 52 -12.43 -36.02 1.62
CA ARG A 52 -11.92 -36.35 0.28
C ARG A 52 -11.84 -35.09 -0.58
N VAL A 53 -10.65 -34.87 -1.16
CA VAL A 53 -10.35 -33.74 -2.06
C VAL A 53 -10.27 -34.22 -3.51
N PHE A 54 -10.89 -33.47 -4.41
CA PHE A 54 -10.92 -33.70 -5.85
C PHE A 54 -10.28 -32.51 -6.56
N LYS A 55 -9.26 -32.77 -7.38
CA LYS A 55 -8.44 -31.75 -8.05
C LYS A 55 -8.54 -31.85 -9.57
N TYR A 56 -9.76 -31.70 -10.11
CA TYR A 56 -9.94 -31.80 -11.56
C TYR A 56 -9.47 -30.53 -12.27
N PRO A 57 -8.76 -30.65 -13.41
CA PRO A 57 -8.35 -29.48 -14.19
C PRO A 57 -9.53 -28.78 -14.88
N ARG A 58 -10.64 -29.51 -15.11
CA ARG A 58 -11.87 -29.02 -15.73
C ARG A 58 -13.02 -30.00 -15.45
N TRP A 59 -14.26 -29.51 -15.46
CA TRP A 59 -15.48 -30.31 -15.32
C TRP A 59 -16.10 -30.75 -16.64
N GLN A 60 -15.74 -30.07 -17.73
CA GLN A 60 -16.34 -30.25 -19.05
C GLN A 60 -15.33 -30.09 -20.18
N VAL A 61 -15.64 -30.68 -21.33
CA VAL A 61 -14.93 -30.51 -22.60
C VAL A 61 -15.96 -30.17 -23.67
N LYS A 62 -15.73 -29.10 -24.44
CA LYS A 62 -16.67 -28.63 -25.50
C LYS A 62 -18.12 -28.51 -25.00
N LYS A 63 -18.30 -27.97 -23.79
CA LYS A 63 -19.61 -27.80 -23.09
C LYS A 63 -20.35 -29.11 -22.75
N GLN A 64 -19.64 -30.25 -22.77
CA GLN A 64 -20.18 -31.52 -22.28
C GLN A 64 -19.44 -31.89 -21.00
N VAL A 65 -20.21 -32.15 -19.93
CA VAL A 65 -19.67 -32.65 -18.67
C VAL A 65 -18.90 -33.95 -18.88
N ILE A 66 -17.78 -34.11 -18.18
CA ILE A 66 -16.98 -35.34 -18.22
C ILE A 66 -17.74 -36.42 -17.43
N PRO A 67 -18.19 -37.53 -18.05
CA PRO A 67 -19.07 -38.51 -17.41
C PRO A 67 -18.49 -39.09 -16.11
N GLU A 68 -17.21 -39.42 -16.09
CA GLU A 68 -16.55 -40.04 -14.93
C GLU A 68 -16.51 -39.08 -13.74
N ILE A 69 -16.27 -37.78 -13.99
CA ILE A 69 -16.30 -36.73 -12.97
C ILE A 69 -17.73 -36.57 -12.42
N LEU A 70 -18.73 -36.59 -13.30
CA LEU A 70 -20.13 -36.46 -12.90
C LEU A 70 -20.58 -37.64 -12.04
N GLU A 71 -20.25 -38.87 -12.44
CA GLU A 71 -20.60 -40.09 -11.68
C GLU A 71 -19.93 -40.08 -10.31
N GLU A 72 -18.64 -39.72 -10.25
CA GLU A 72 -17.89 -39.61 -9.00
C GLU A 72 -18.50 -38.53 -8.08
N TYR A 73 -18.83 -37.35 -8.62
CA TYR A 73 -19.52 -36.29 -7.88
C TYR A 73 -20.88 -36.75 -7.35
N LYS A 74 -21.72 -37.37 -8.19
CA LYS A 74 -23.06 -37.85 -7.81
C LYS A 74 -23.01 -38.92 -6.73
N SER A 75 -21.97 -39.76 -6.71
CA SER A 75 -21.78 -40.81 -5.70
C SER A 75 -21.67 -40.25 -4.28
N LEU A 76 -21.26 -38.97 -4.13
CA LEU A 76 -21.17 -38.30 -2.84
C LEU A 76 -22.54 -37.87 -2.28
N ASN A 77 -23.60 -37.90 -3.09
CA ASN A 77 -24.97 -37.52 -2.74
C ASN A 77 -25.07 -36.19 -1.95
N PRO A 78 -24.52 -35.07 -2.47
CA PRO A 78 -24.68 -33.75 -1.83
C PRO A 78 -26.14 -33.27 -1.87
N GLU A 79 -26.57 -32.63 -0.78
CA GLU A 79 -27.86 -31.94 -0.66
C GLU A 79 -27.77 -30.47 -1.08
N LEU A 80 -26.58 -29.86 -1.03
CA LEU A 80 -26.27 -28.49 -1.44
C LEU A 80 -24.83 -28.41 -1.98
N ASN A 81 -24.60 -27.63 -3.04
CA ASN A 81 -23.26 -27.17 -3.39
C ASN A 81 -23.04 -25.74 -2.88
N VAL A 82 -21.84 -25.49 -2.36
CA VAL A 82 -21.43 -24.17 -1.87
C VAL A 82 -20.15 -23.75 -2.59
N LEU A 83 -20.21 -22.65 -3.34
CA LEU A 83 -19.12 -22.13 -4.18
C LEU A 83 -18.57 -20.80 -3.62
N PRO A 84 -17.65 -20.83 -2.63
CA PRO A 84 -17.12 -19.62 -2.01
C PRO A 84 -16.10 -18.88 -2.89
N PHE A 85 -15.33 -19.59 -3.70
CA PHE A 85 -14.35 -18.99 -4.61
C PHE A 85 -14.12 -19.96 -5.78
N CYS A 86 -15.04 -20.01 -6.73
CA CYS A 86 -14.95 -20.91 -7.88
C CYS A 86 -14.33 -20.18 -9.08
N SER A 87 -13.28 -20.76 -9.67
CA SER A 87 -12.61 -20.23 -10.87
C SER A 87 -12.92 -21.04 -12.15
N GLN A 88 -13.62 -22.16 -12.00
CA GLN A 88 -13.94 -23.08 -13.08
C GLN A 88 -15.42 -22.96 -13.45
N PHE A 89 -15.73 -23.17 -14.72
CA PHE A 89 -17.13 -23.30 -15.14
C PHE A 89 -17.67 -24.67 -14.67
N ILE A 90 -18.74 -24.63 -13.88
CA ILE A 90 -19.41 -25.83 -13.36
C ILE A 90 -20.64 -26.12 -14.22
N PRO A 91 -20.79 -27.33 -14.79
CA PRO A 91 -21.86 -27.63 -15.72
C PRO A 91 -23.23 -27.77 -15.01
N ASN A 92 -24.32 -27.56 -15.77
CA ASN A 92 -25.70 -27.60 -15.27
C ASN A 92 -26.05 -28.90 -14.55
N GLU A 93 -25.54 -30.03 -15.05
CA GLU A 93 -25.72 -31.35 -14.45
C GLU A 93 -25.13 -31.47 -13.04
N VAL A 94 -24.19 -30.60 -12.66
CA VAL A 94 -23.61 -30.53 -11.32
C VAL A 94 -24.31 -29.46 -10.50
N ILE A 95 -24.55 -28.27 -11.06
CA ILE A 95 -25.14 -27.17 -10.27
C ILE A 95 -26.61 -27.42 -9.89
N LEU A 96 -27.35 -28.15 -10.72
CA LEU A 96 -28.77 -28.48 -10.50
C LEU A 96 -28.97 -29.85 -9.81
N PHE A 97 -27.90 -30.63 -9.58
CA PHE A 97 -28.04 -31.99 -9.04
C PHE A 97 -28.51 -32.05 -7.57
N PRO A 98 -27.96 -31.26 -6.63
CA PRO A 98 -28.39 -31.33 -5.24
C PRO A 98 -29.85 -30.90 -5.08
N LYS A 99 -30.55 -31.46 -4.09
CA LYS A 99 -31.93 -31.07 -3.77
C LYS A 99 -32.10 -29.57 -3.53
N HIS A 100 -31.13 -28.95 -2.87
CA HIS A 100 -31.09 -27.52 -2.63
C HIS A 100 -30.26 -26.78 -3.66
N GLU A 101 -29.88 -27.40 -4.78
CA GLU A 101 -29.10 -26.81 -5.88
C GLU A 101 -27.74 -26.24 -5.40
N THR A 102 -27.32 -25.10 -5.96
CA THR A 102 -25.99 -24.53 -5.78
C THR A 102 -26.07 -23.05 -5.46
N ILE A 103 -25.31 -22.61 -4.45
CA ILE A 103 -25.09 -21.19 -4.17
C ILE A 103 -23.65 -20.77 -4.47
N ILE A 104 -23.48 -19.55 -4.95
CA ILE A 104 -22.21 -18.96 -5.34
C ILE A 104 -22.01 -17.66 -4.59
N TYR A 105 -20.79 -17.44 -4.11
CA TYR A 105 -20.33 -16.15 -3.61
C TYR A 105 -19.74 -15.32 -4.75
N HIS A 106 -20.22 -14.08 -4.91
CA HIS A 106 -19.72 -13.14 -5.91
C HIS A 106 -19.36 -11.79 -5.29
N PRO A 107 -18.13 -11.28 -5.45
CA PRO A 107 -17.68 -10.07 -4.77
C PRO A 107 -18.11 -8.77 -5.47
N SER A 108 -19.40 -8.67 -5.81
CA SER A 108 -20.05 -7.42 -6.20
C SER A 108 -21.51 -7.36 -5.74
N ILE A 109 -22.10 -6.17 -5.89
CA ILE A 109 -23.53 -5.94 -5.69
C ILE A 109 -24.24 -6.28 -7.02
N LEU A 110 -24.66 -7.54 -7.17
CA LEU A 110 -25.36 -7.99 -8.37
C LEU A 110 -26.69 -7.21 -8.55
N PRO A 111 -27.08 -6.87 -9.79
CA PRO A 111 -26.59 -7.42 -11.07
C PRO A 111 -25.37 -6.71 -11.66
N ARG A 112 -24.79 -5.73 -10.96
CA ARG A 112 -23.62 -4.98 -11.44
C ARG A 112 -22.35 -5.82 -11.25
N HIS A 113 -21.44 -5.71 -12.21
CA HIS A 113 -20.16 -6.42 -12.25
C HIS A 113 -20.28 -7.96 -12.26
N ARG A 114 -21.16 -8.50 -13.12
CA ARG A 114 -21.15 -9.94 -13.42
C ARG A 114 -19.85 -10.33 -14.11
N GLY A 115 -19.34 -11.51 -13.80
CA GLY A 115 -18.09 -12.04 -14.32
C GLY A 115 -16.89 -11.79 -13.42
N ALA A 116 -15.71 -12.08 -13.96
CA ALA A 116 -14.49 -12.07 -13.16
C ALA A 116 -14.01 -10.65 -12.82
N SER A 117 -13.06 -10.55 -11.88
CA SER A 117 -12.44 -9.29 -11.47
C SER A 117 -13.43 -8.24 -10.92
N ALA A 118 -14.55 -8.69 -10.33
CA ALA A 118 -15.64 -7.79 -9.93
C ALA A 118 -15.23 -6.71 -8.91
N ILE A 119 -14.29 -7.02 -8.00
CA ILE A 119 -13.71 -6.02 -7.09
C ILE A 119 -12.93 -4.96 -7.88
N ASN A 120 -12.07 -5.38 -8.82
CA ASN A 120 -11.31 -4.45 -9.66
C ASN A 120 -12.27 -3.49 -10.38
N TRP A 121 -13.33 -4.02 -10.99
CA TRP A 121 -14.32 -3.21 -11.71
C TRP A 121 -15.09 -2.26 -10.80
N THR A 122 -15.47 -2.70 -9.59
CA THR A 122 -16.08 -1.82 -8.57
C THR A 122 -15.20 -0.59 -8.31
N LEU A 123 -13.88 -0.78 -8.16
CA LEU A 123 -12.94 0.31 -7.91
C LEU A 123 -12.67 1.16 -9.16
N MET A 124 -12.47 0.52 -10.31
CA MET A 124 -12.19 1.17 -11.59
C MET A 124 -13.35 2.04 -12.08
N CYS A 125 -14.59 1.62 -11.83
CA CYS A 125 -15.79 2.40 -12.15
C CYS A 125 -16.08 3.50 -11.13
N GLY A 126 -15.30 3.62 -10.05
CA GLY A 126 -15.49 4.66 -9.04
C GLY A 126 -16.72 4.47 -8.17
N ASP A 127 -17.19 3.23 -7.99
CA ASP A 127 -18.38 2.93 -7.21
C ASP A 127 -18.18 3.34 -5.74
N LYS A 128 -19.11 4.14 -5.20
CA LYS A 128 -19.05 4.62 -3.81
C LYS A 128 -19.48 3.56 -2.79
N LYS A 129 -20.21 2.54 -3.25
CA LYS A 129 -20.66 1.39 -2.46
C LYS A 129 -20.23 0.14 -3.19
N GLY A 130 -19.60 -0.77 -2.44
CA GLY A 130 -19.20 -2.08 -2.91
C GLY A 130 -19.76 -3.15 -1.98
N GLY A 131 -19.53 -4.41 -2.32
CA GLY A 131 -19.94 -5.51 -1.46
C GLY A 131 -19.87 -6.84 -2.18
N PHE A 132 -20.72 -7.76 -1.76
CA PHE A 132 -20.82 -9.08 -2.36
C PHE A 132 -22.26 -9.58 -2.32
N THR A 133 -22.53 -10.58 -3.14
CA THR A 133 -23.83 -11.22 -3.29
C THR A 133 -23.65 -12.73 -3.23
N ILE A 134 -24.53 -13.40 -2.50
CA ILE A 134 -24.70 -14.84 -2.56
C ILE A 134 -25.96 -15.12 -3.35
N PHE A 135 -25.84 -15.92 -4.40
CA PHE A 135 -26.92 -16.16 -5.35
C PHE A 135 -26.97 -17.64 -5.75
N TRP A 136 -28.10 -18.03 -6.30
CA TRP A 136 -28.34 -19.37 -6.84
C TRP A 136 -27.72 -19.50 -8.23
N ALA A 137 -26.97 -20.56 -8.49
CA ALA A 137 -26.40 -20.79 -9.81
C ALA A 137 -27.48 -21.08 -10.86
N ASP A 138 -27.29 -20.61 -12.09
CA ASP A 138 -28.10 -20.90 -13.27
C ASP A 138 -27.19 -21.09 -14.50
N ASP A 139 -27.79 -21.19 -15.70
CA ASP A 139 -27.05 -21.40 -16.97
C ASP A 139 -26.34 -20.13 -17.48
N GLY A 140 -26.45 -19.00 -16.75
CA GLY A 140 -25.80 -17.75 -17.10
C GLY A 140 -24.58 -17.44 -16.23
N LEU A 141 -23.84 -16.39 -16.62
CA LEU A 141 -22.69 -15.90 -15.87
C LEU A 141 -23.17 -14.91 -14.80
N ASP A 142 -23.24 -15.39 -13.56
CA ASP A 142 -23.64 -14.62 -12.38
C ASP A 142 -25.05 -13.98 -12.48
N THR A 143 -25.98 -14.66 -13.17
CA THR A 143 -27.34 -14.15 -13.45
C THR A 143 -28.40 -14.66 -12.49
N GLY A 144 -28.14 -15.76 -11.79
CA GLY A 144 -29.18 -16.42 -11.04
C GLY A 144 -29.71 -15.66 -9.81
N PRO A 145 -30.84 -16.10 -9.24
CA PRO A 145 -31.56 -15.36 -8.21
C PRO A 145 -30.69 -15.07 -6.97
N ILE A 146 -30.80 -13.86 -6.43
CA ILE A 146 -30.12 -13.42 -5.21
C ILE A 146 -30.74 -14.12 -4.00
N LEU A 147 -29.87 -14.67 -3.14
CA LEU A 147 -30.19 -15.16 -1.82
C LEU A 147 -29.99 -14.05 -0.78
N LEU A 148 -28.82 -13.41 -0.78
CA LEU A 148 -28.56 -12.23 0.06
C LEU A 148 -27.43 -11.37 -0.51
N THR A 149 -27.39 -10.10 -0.10
CA THR A 149 -26.35 -9.13 -0.46
C THR A 149 -25.92 -8.37 0.79
N LYS A 150 -24.62 -8.12 0.94
CA LYS A 150 -24.06 -7.24 1.97
C LYS A 150 -23.26 -6.13 1.30
N THR A 151 -23.37 -4.90 1.81
CA THR A 151 -22.76 -3.70 1.21
C THR A 151 -21.96 -2.91 2.22
N THR A 152 -20.94 -2.19 1.76
CA THR A 152 -20.17 -1.23 2.54
C THR A 152 -19.79 -0.02 1.67
N TYR A 153 -19.34 1.06 2.30
CA TYR A 153 -18.73 2.17 1.58
C TYR A 153 -17.32 1.78 1.11
N VAL A 154 -16.97 2.24 -0.09
CA VAL A 154 -15.63 2.11 -0.65
C VAL A 154 -14.83 3.35 -0.28
N ASP A 155 -13.69 3.18 0.37
CA ASP A 155 -12.81 4.32 0.66
C ASP A 155 -12.23 4.88 -0.65
N PRO A 156 -12.10 6.22 -0.80
CA PRO A 156 -11.58 6.82 -2.03
C PRO A 156 -10.21 6.29 -2.46
N ASN A 157 -9.38 5.84 -1.52
CA ASN A 157 -8.04 5.31 -1.78
C ASN A 157 -7.97 3.79 -1.55
N GLU A 158 -9.11 3.13 -1.45
CA GLU A 158 -9.15 1.69 -1.28
C GLU A 158 -8.66 0.97 -2.53
N THR A 159 -7.83 -0.04 -2.29
CA THR A 159 -7.26 -0.96 -3.28
C THR A 159 -8.03 -2.27 -3.29
N VAL A 160 -7.80 -3.10 -4.31
CA VAL A 160 -8.39 -4.45 -4.41
C VAL A 160 -8.13 -5.27 -3.14
N ASP A 161 -6.87 -5.27 -2.68
CA ASP A 161 -6.43 -6.01 -1.50
C ASP A 161 -7.06 -5.47 -0.21
N SER A 162 -7.02 -4.15 0.01
CA SER A 162 -7.57 -3.55 1.22
C SER A 162 -9.10 -3.68 1.31
N PHE A 163 -9.82 -3.53 0.19
CA PHE A 163 -11.27 -3.76 0.15
C PHE A 163 -11.62 -5.22 0.45
N TYR A 164 -10.88 -6.16 -0.17
CA TYR A 164 -11.07 -7.58 0.04
C TYR A 164 -10.86 -7.96 1.51
N ASN A 165 -9.73 -7.56 2.09
CA ASN A 165 -9.35 -7.93 3.46
C ASN A 165 -10.21 -7.23 4.52
N ARG A 166 -10.61 -5.97 4.30
CA ARG A 166 -11.45 -5.22 5.25
C ARG A 166 -12.89 -5.76 5.29
N PHE A 167 -13.47 -6.10 4.14
CA PHE A 167 -14.90 -6.38 4.04
C PHE A 167 -15.24 -7.74 3.42
N CYS A 168 -14.89 -7.97 2.15
CA CYS A 168 -15.33 -9.15 1.42
C CYS A 168 -14.92 -10.46 2.09
N PHE A 169 -13.68 -10.56 2.57
CA PHE A 169 -13.17 -11.75 3.21
C PHE A 169 -13.88 -12.06 4.55
N PRO A 170 -13.78 -11.20 5.60
CA PRO A 170 -14.35 -11.54 6.90
C PRO A 170 -15.89 -11.59 6.89
N GLU A 171 -16.55 -10.70 6.15
CA GLU A 171 -18.01 -10.65 6.12
C GLU A 171 -18.60 -11.68 5.14
N GLY A 172 -17.88 -11.99 4.05
CA GLY A 172 -18.27 -13.04 3.11
C GLY A 172 -18.29 -14.42 3.74
N ILE A 173 -17.31 -14.75 4.60
CA ILE A 173 -17.28 -16.03 5.33
C ILE A 173 -18.54 -16.19 6.18
N LYS A 174 -18.89 -15.17 6.98
CA LYS A 174 -20.09 -15.18 7.82
C LYS A 174 -21.36 -15.32 6.99
N ALA A 175 -21.46 -14.54 5.92
CA ALA A 175 -22.60 -14.53 5.02
C ALA A 175 -22.81 -15.88 4.32
N MET A 176 -21.74 -16.61 3.98
CA MET A 176 -21.84 -17.97 3.44
C MET A 176 -22.45 -18.93 4.45
N GLY A 177 -22.06 -18.83 5.74
CA GLY A 177 -22.71 -19.58 6.81
C GLY A 177 -24.19 -19.21 6.98
N GLU A 178 -24.51 -17.91 6.98
CA GLU A 178 -25.89 -17.40 7.04
C GLU A 178 -26.74 -17.93 5.88
N ALA A 179 -26.21 -17.92 4.66
CA ALA A 179 -26.89 -18.43 3.47
C ALA A 179 -27.23 -19.91 3.58
N VAL A 180 -26.28 -20.74 4.03
CA VAL A 180 -26.51 -22.18 4.24
C VAL A 180 -27.56 -22.43 5.32
N GLU A 181 -27.55 -21.65 6.40
CA GLU A 181 -28.56 -21.75 7.48
C GLU A 181 -29.97 -21.36 7.00
N LEU A 182 -30.08 -20.31 6.19
CA LEU A 182 -31.35 -19.92 5.56
C LEU A 182 -31.90 -21.05 4.67
N ILE A 183 -31.03 -21.75 3.96
CA ILE A 183 -31.41 -22.90 3.12
C ILE A 183 -31.86 -24.07 4.00
N ALA A 184 -31.08 -24.41 5.03
CA ALA A 184 -31.37 -25.51 5.96
C ALA A 184 -32.73 -25.33 6.66
N THR A 185 -33.08 -24.08 6.98
CA THR A 185 -34.35 -23.73 7.64
C THR A 185 -35.51 -23.45 6.68
N GLY A 186 -35.31 -23.60 5.36
CA GLY A 186 -36.34 -23.37 4.35
C GLY A 186 -36.78 -21.90 4.21
N ARG A 187 -35.93 -20.95 4.62
CA ARG A 187 -36.18 -19.50 4.61
C ARG A 187 -35.40 -18.74 3.54
N ALA A 188 -34.50 -19.39 2.81
CA ALA A 188 -33.69 -18.76 1.79
C ALA A 188 -34.56 -18.21 0.64
N PRO A 189 -34.47 -16.90 0.35
CA PRO A 189 -35.23 -16.32 -0.75
C PRO A 189 -34.57 -16.63 -2.11
N ARG A 190 -35.35 -16.42 -3.17
CA ARG A 190 -34.92 -16.48 -4.58
C ARG A 190 -35.35 -15.20 -5.28
N ILE A 191 -34.59 -14.14 -5.06
CA ILE A 191 -34.93 -12.81 -5.59
C ILE A 191 -34.36 -12.70 -7.00
N VAL A 192 -35.22 -12.65 -8.01
CA VAL A 192 -34.77 -12.48 -9.40
C VAL A 192 -33.97 -11.19 -9.51
N GLN A 193 -32.78 -11.26 -10.11
CA GLN A 193 -31.95 -10.07 -10.35
C GLN A 193 -32.68 -9.10 -11.28
N PRO A 194 -32.65 -7.78 -11.00
CA PRO A 194 -33.18 -6.79 -11.94
C PRO A 194 -32.34 -6.76 -13.23
N GLU A 195 -32.97 -6.40 -14.35
CA GLU A 195 -32.26 -6.15 -15.61
C GLU A 195 -31.56 -4.77 -15.59
N GLU A 196 -32.16 -3.79 -14.91
CA GLU A 196 -31.59 -2.46 -14.76
C GLU A 196 -30.31 -2.49 -13.91
N GLY A 197 -29.25 -1.84 -14.42
CA GLY A 197 -27.95 -1.77 -13.74
C GLY A 197 -27.07 -3.00 -13.93
N ALA A 198 -27.52 -4.02 -14.67
CA ALA A 198 -26.72 -5.19 -14.98
C ALA A 198 -25.52 -4.84 -15.89
N THR A 199 -24.32 -5.29 -15.52
CA THR A 199 -23.11 -5.14 -16.34
C THR A 199 -22.35 -6.46 -16.45
N TYR A 200 -21.68 -6.67 -17.57
CA TYR A 200 -20.78 -7.81 -17.79
C TYR A 200 -19.38 -7.28 -18.02
N ASP A 201 -18.50 -7.57 -17.06
CA ASP A 201 -17.18 -6.99 -17.03
C ASP A 201 -16.11 -8.04 -17.32
N ALA A 202 -15.15 -7.68 -18.16
CA ALA A 202 -14.17 -8.62 -18.66
C ALA A 202 -13.13 -8.98 -17.59
N MET A 203 -12.66 -10.23 -17.59
CA MET A 203 -11.51 -10.62 -16.78
C MET A 203 -10.31 -9.71 -17.09
N ILE A 204 -9.76 -9.08 -16.06
CA ILE A 204 -8.60 -8.20 -16.21
C ILE A 204 -7.35 -9.05 -16.43
N LYS A 205 -6.55 -8.68 -17.44
CA LYS A 205 -5.30 -9.34 -17.80
C LYS A 205 -4.10 -8.39 -17.70
N LYS A 206 -2.93 -8.93 -17.35
CA LYS A 206 -1.69 -8.16 -17.13
C LYS A 206 -1.23 -7.34 -18.35
N ASP A 207 -1.55 -7.80 -19.56
CA ASP A 207 -1.25 -7.09 -20.83
C ASP A 207 -2.22 -5.93 -21.12
N LYS A 208 -3.36 -5.87 -20.42
CA LYS A 208 -4.43 -4.88 -20.64
C LYS A 208 -4.45 -3.75 -19.62
N VAL A 209 -3.55 -3.77 -18.64
CA VAL A 209 -3.47 -2.76 -17.57
C VAL A 209 -2.45 -1.66 -17.84
N GLN A 210 -2.21 -1.35 -19.12
CA GLN A 210 -1.48 -0.14 -19.50
C GLN A 210 -2.39 1.09 -19.27
N ILE A 211 -1.88 2.09 -18.56
CA ILE A 211 -2.60 3.33 -18.29
C ILE A 211 -2.86 4.07 -19.61
N LYS A 212 -4.10 4.46 -19.82
CA LYS A 212 -4.50 5.38 -20.89
C LYS A 212 -4.55 6.79 -20.30
N TRP A 213 -3.68 7.67 -20.75
CA TRP A 213 -3.52 9.01 -20.16
C TRP A 213 -4.57 10.03 -20.61
N ASP A 214 -5.25 9.78 -21.73
CA ASP A 214 -6.34 10.64 -22.20
C ASP A 214 -7.65 10.37 -21.43
N GLN A 215 -7.59 10.59 -20.11
CA GLN A 215 -8.73 10.49 -19.21
C GLN A 215 -8.53 11.41 -17.97
N PRO A 216 -9.61 11.78 -17.26
CA PRO A 216 -9.54 12.60 -16.06
C PRO A 216 -8.71 11.97 -14.94
N ALA A 217 -8.16 12.79 -14.05
CA ALA A 217 -7.30 12.29 -12.97
C ALA A 217 -7.99 11.29 -12.04
N GLN A 218 -9.29 11.47 -11.81
CA GLN A 218 -10.12 10.54 -11.03
C GLN A 218 -10.17 9.13 -11.65
N ASP A 219 -10.25 9.03 -12.97
CA ASP A 219 -10.33 7.75 -13.68
C ASP A 219 -8.97 7.05 -13.70
N ILE A 220 -7.87 7.81 -13.85
CA ILE A 220 -6.51 7.28 -13.70
C ILE A 220 -6.30 6.72 -12.28
N HIS A 221 -6.69 7.48 -11.25
CA HIS A 221 -6.61 7.03 -9.86
C HIS A 221 -7.42 5.76 -9.62
N ASN A 222 -8.67 5.70 -10.11
CA ASN A 222 -9.51 4.51 -10.02
C ASN A 222 -8.91 3.31 -10.76
N PHE A 223 -8.29 3.56 -11.92
CA PHE A 223 -7.60 2.53 -12.69
C PHE A 223 -6.38 1.98 -11.94
N ILE A 224 -5.58 2.84 -11.30
CA ILE A 224 -4.41 2.41 -10.53
C ILE A 224 -4.85 1.61 -9.30
N ARG A 225 -5.71 2.17 -8.44
CA ARG A 225 -6.16 1.48 -7.21
C ARG A 225 -6.94 0.19 -7.49
N GLY A 226 -7.71 0.17 -8.58
CA GLY A 226 -8.45 -1.00 -9.04
C GLY A 226 -7.58 -2.09 -9.65
N ASN A 227 -6.30 -1.82 -9.91
CA ASN A 227 -5.31 -2.79 -10.38
C ASN A 227 -4.09 -2.86 -9.46
N ASP A 228 -4.17 -2.32 -8.24
CA ASP A 228 -3.05 -2.27 -7.29
C ASP A 228 -2.63 -3.70 -6.91
N LYS A 229 -1.33 -4.00 -7.07
CA LYS A 229 -0.65 -5.31 -6.94
C LYS A 229 -1.15 -6.42 -7.87
N VAL A 230 -2.44 -6.45 -8.20
CA VAL A 230 -3.07 -7.49 -9.00
C VAL A 230 -3.97 -6.85 -10.07
N PRO A 231 -3.51 -6.74 -11.33
CA PRO A 231 -2.21 -7.18 -11.89
C PRO A 231 -1.09 -6.11 -11.90
N GLY A 232 -1.38 -4.88 -11.45
CA GLY A 232 -0.46 -3.73 -11.46
C GLY A 232 -0.63 -2.82 -12.68
N ALA A 233 -1.21 -1.62 -12.50
CA ALA A 233 -1.35 -0.62 -13.57
C ALA A 233 0.00 -0.02 -13.95
N TRP A 234 0.32 0.07 -15.25
CA TRP A 234 1.67 0.43 -15.71
C TRP A 234 1.69 1.39 -16.90
N THR A 235 2.81 2.08 -17.08
CA THR A 235 3.15 2.86 -18.28
C THR A 235 4.60 2.60 -18.69
N LYS A 236 5.06 3.26 -19.75
CA LYS A 236 6.48 3.33 -20.10
C LYS A 236 7.10 4.67 -19.73
N ILE A 237 8.29 4.62 -19.14
CA ILE A 237 9.16 5.78 -18.88
C ILE A 237 10.53 5.42 -19.43
N ASN A 238 11.06 6.21 -20.36
CA ASN A 238 12.33 5.94 -21.05
C ASN A 238 12.41 4.52 -21.67
N GLY A 239 11.29 4.02 -22.20
CA GLY A 239 11.19 2.67 -22.76
C GLY A 239 11.07 1.53 -21.73
N GLU A 240 11.27 1.78 -20.44
CA GLU A 240 11.10 0.80 -19.36
C GLU A 240 9.64 0.75 -18.88
N LYS A 241 9.12 -0.46 -18.62
CA LYS A 241 7.80 -0.62 -17.99
C LYS A 241 7.87 -0.29 -16.49
N ILE A 242 7.12 0.74 -16.09
CA ILE A 242 6.96 1.14 -14.69
C ILE A 242 5.52 0.91 -14.25
N THR A 243 5.34 0.18 -13.16
CA THR A 243 4.03 -0.11 -12.55
C THR A 243 3.82 0.80 -11.34
N PHE A 244 2.62 1.34 -11.14
CA PHE A 244 2.30 2.29 -10.08
C PHE A 244 1.38 1.70 -9.02
N PHE A 245 1.57 2.10 -7.77
CA PHE A 245 0.79 1.65 -6.60
C PHE A 245 0.53 2.79 -5.62
N GLY A 246 -0.47 2.59 -4.77
CA GLY A 246 -0.82 3.54 -3.70
C GLY A 246 -1.24 4.92 -4.22
N SER A 247 -2.03 4.94 -5.30
CA SER A 247 -2.53 6.20 -5.87
C SER A 247 -3.45 6.93 -4.90
N ARG A 248 -3.39 8.26 -4.92
CA ARG A 248 -4.31 9.18 -4.24
C ARG A 248 -4.52 10.41 -5.11
N LEU A 249 -5.73 10.95 -5.12
CA LEU A 249 -5.93 12.27 -5.71
C LEU A 249 -5.17 13.34 -4.92
N TRP A 250 -4.54 14.24 -5.66
CA TRP A 250 -3.80 15.36 -5.11
C TRP A 250 -4.56 16.65 -5.38
N THR A 251 -5.16 17.21 -4.33
CA THR A 251 -6.01 18.41 -4.41
C THR A 251 -5.28 19.69 -4.00
N ARG A 252 -3.95 19.64 -3.90
CA ARG A 252 -3.09 20.74 -3.47
C ARG A 252 -2.36 21.38 -4.65
N LEU A 253 -1.56 22.40 -4.38
CA LEU A 253 -0.62 22.93 -5.37
C LEU A 253 0.37 21.84 -5.84
N PRO A 254 0.85 21.88 -7.10
CA PRO A 254 1.88 20.96 -7.56
C PRO A 254 3.14 21.05 -6.67
N PRO A 255 3.69 19.93 -6.19
CA PRO A 255 4.91 19.94 -5.39
C PRO A 255 6.10 20.38 -6.24
N TYR A 256 7.17 20.84 -5.57
CA TYR A 256 8.48 20.92 -6.21
C TYR A 256 9.02 19.50 -6.42
N GLY A 257 9.82 19.32 -7.46
CA GLY A 257 10.37 18.02 -7.77
C GLY A 257 11.01 17.95 -9.14
N THR A 258 11.52 16.76 -9.45
CA THR A 258 12.16 16.47 -10.73
C THR A 258 11.10 16.11 -11.75
N GLU A 259 11.08 16.83 -12.87
CA GLU A 259 10.20 16.50 -13.98
C GLU A 259 10.66 15.23 -14.72
N VAL A 260 9.72 14.34 -14.99
CA VAL A 260 9.96 13.07 -15.70
C VAL A 260 8.96 12.95 -16.84
N VAL A 261 9.46 12.79 -18.07
CA VAL A 261 8.59 12.58 -19.23
C VAL A 261 8.00 11.18 -19.19
N VAL A 262 6.67 11.08 -19.15
CA VAL A 262 5.93 9.82 -19.17
C VAL A 262 5.26 9.66 -20.54
N GLU A 263 5.46 8.51 -21.19
CA GLU A 263 4.91 8.27 -22.51
C GLU A 263 3.38 8.38 -22.52
N GLY A 264 2.85 9.25 -23.39
CA GLY A 264 1.41 9.46 -23.57
C GLY A 264 0.77 10.46 -22.61
N MET A 265 1.46 10.90 -21.55
CA MET A 265 0.95 11.93 -20.64
C MET A 265 1.14 13.33 -21.23
N SER A 266 0.18 14.22 -21.01
CA SER A 266 0.16 15.57 -21.63
C SER A 266 1.19 16.55 -21.06
N ARG A 267 1.75 16.23 -19.89
CA ARG A 267 2.79 17.01 -19.21
C ARG A 267 3.72 16.06 -18.44
N PRO A 268 4.92 16.51 -18.04
CA PRO A 268 5.82 15.69 -17.24
C PRO A 268 5.20 15.30 -15.89
N ALA A 269 5.54 14.11 -15.40
CA ALA A 269 5.33 13.73 -14.01
C ALA A 269 6.29 14.51 -13.11
N ILE A 270 5.96 14.66 -11.83
CA ILE A 270 6.83 15.33 -10.86
C ILE A 270 7.22 14.34 -9.77
N VAL A 271 8.49 13.94 -9.72
CA VAL A 271 9.04 13.15 -8.61
C VAL A 271 9.34 14.08 -7.46
N HIS A 272 8.72 13.85 -6.31
CA HIS A 272 8.87 14.65 -5.10
C HIS A 272 9.02 13.76 -3.88
N LYS A 273 9.33 14.35 -2.73
CA LYS A 273 9.60 13.58 -1.50
C LYS A 273 8.49 12.61 -1.06
N ARG A 274 7.21 12.85 -1.42
CA ARG A 274 6.07 11.96 -1.05
C ARG A 274 5.59 11.04 -2.17
N GLY A 275 6.30 11.01 -3.31
CA GLY A 275 5.99 10.09 -4.39
C GLY A 275 6.22 10.69 -5.77
N MET A 276 5.32 10.38 -6.68
CA MET A 276 5.34 10.92 -8.04
C MET A 276 3.94 11.45 -8.37
N ILE A 277 3.87 12.71 -8.81
CA ILE A 277 2.64 13.30 -9.33
C ILE A 277 2.50 12.91 -10.80
N LEU A 278 1.35 12.32 -11.11
CA LEU A 278 0.84 12.04 -12.43
C LEU A 278 -0.32 13.00 -12.73
N PHE A 279 -0.63 13.20 -14.00
CA PHE A 279 -1.64 14.16 -14.42
C PHE A 279 -2.71 13.53 -15.33
N GLY A 280 -3.96 13.87 -15.07
CA GLY A 280 -5.08 13.63 -15.98
C GLY A 280 -5.13 14.64 -17.13
N ASN A 281 -5.95 14.34 -18.14
CA ASN A 281 -6.19 15.26 -19.26
C ASN A 281 -6.98 16.53 -18.83
N ASP A 282 -7.64 16.47 -17.67
CA ASP A 282 -8.32 17.58 -16.99
C ASP A 282 -7.37 18.47 -16.18
N GLY A 283 -6.08 18.13 -16.13
CA GLY A 283 -5.08 18.81 -15.31
C GLY A 283 -5.14 18.46 -13.82
N GLY A 284 -6.04 17.56 -13.42
CA GLY A 284 -6.06 17.01 -12.07
C GLY A 284 -4.81 16.19 -11.79
N MET A 285 -4.44 16.08 -10.51
CA MET A 285 -3.20 15.45 -10.08
C MET A 285 -3.47 14.15 -9.30
N ILE A 286 -2.63 13.15 -9.53
CA ILE A 286 -2.61 11.88 -8.78
C ILE A 286 -1.22 11.70 -8.20
N ASN A 287 -1.11 11.53 -6.88
CA ASN A 287 0.14 11.07 -6.27
C ASN A 287 0.16 9.55 -6.20
N VAL A 288 1.24 8.93 -6.68
CA VAL A 288 1.54 7.52 -6.45
C VAL A 288 2.70 7.41 -5.49
N SER A 289 2.55 6.60 -4.44
CA SER A 289 3.57 6.47 -3.38
C SER A 289 4.67 5.47 -3.74
N GLN A 290 4.36 4.49 -4.57
CA GLN A 290 5.25 3.37 -4.91
C GLN A 290 5.22 3.09 -6.40
N ILE A 291 6.36 2.60 -6.88
CA ILE A 291 6.51 2.09 -8.24
C ILE A 291 7.24 0.76 -8.24
N GLN A 292 7.06 -0.01 -9.30
CA GLN A 292 7.83 -1.21 -9.56
C GLN A 292 8.44 -1.16 -10.96
N HIS A 293 9.75 -1.37 -11.01
CA HIS A 293 10.54 -1.51 -12.21
C HIS A 293 10.23 -2.83 -12.94
N GLU A 294 10.63 -2.94 -14.20
CA GLU A 294 10.38 -4.14 -15.00
C GLU A 294 11.07 -5.39 -14.41
N SER A 295 12.16 -5.20 -13.67
CA SER A 295 12.87 -6.25 -12.92
C SER A 295 12.04 -6.89 -11.79
N GLY A 296 10.95 -6.23 -11.38
CA GLY A 296 10.14 -6.59 -10.21
C GLY A 296 10.52 -5.82 -8.94
N LYS A 297 11.61 -5.05 -8.95
CA LYS A 297 12.02 -4.23 -7.79
C LYS A 297 11.02 -3.11 -7.55
N MET A 298 10.44 -3.07 -6.36
CA MET A 298 9.54 -2.02 -5.91
C MET A 298 10.31 -0.96 -5.14
N ILE A 299 10.16 0.33 -5.49
CA ILE A 299 10.82 1.46 -4.81
C ILE A 299 9.79 2.56 -4.48
N PRO A 300 10.04 3.40 -3.45
CA PRO A 300 9.22 4.58 -3.23
C PRO A 300 9.28 5.44 -4.49
N ALA A 301 8.14 5.95 -4.94
CA ALA A 301 8.10 6.73 -6.17
C ALA A 301 8.96 8.01 -6.08
N SER A 302 9.21 8.51 -4.87
CA SER A 302 10.12 9.62 -4.56
C SER A 302 11.60 9.33 -4.86
N LYS A 303 11.98 8.05 -4.98
CA LYS A 303 13.35 7.62 -5.33
C LYS A 303 13.53 7.37 -6.83
N PHE A 304 12.49 7.56 -7.65
CA PHE A 304 12.61 7.33 -9.09
C PHE A 304 13.66 8.25 -9.73
N GLY A 305 14.59 7.67 -10.48
CA GLY A 305 15.68 8.41 -11.14
C GLY A 305 16.79 8.90 -10.22
N LYS A 306 16.74 8.61 -8.91
CA LYS A 306 17.84 8.87 -7.97
C LYS A 306 18.78 7.65 -7.92
N GLU A 307 20.07 7.89 -7.69
CA GLU A 307 21.02 6.81 -7.41
C GLU A 307 20.60 6.06 -6.14
N ASP A 308 20.63 4.73 -6.19
CA ASP A 308 20.19 3.91 -5.09
C ASP A 308 21.24 3.91 -3.97
N ALA A 309 21.10 4.85 -3.03
CA ALA A 309 21.94 4.92 -1.84
C ALA A 309 21.90 3.61 -1.01
N SER A 310 20.94 2.71 -1.29
CA SER A 310 20.91 1.38 -0.66
C SER A 310 22.09 0.48 -1.04
N THR A 311 22.74 0.72 -2.18
CA THR A 311 23.87 -0.09 -2.68
C THR A 311 25.21 0.19 -2.01
N GLN A 312 25.28 1.16 -1.09
CA GLN A 312 26.46 1.29 -0.22
C GLN A 312 26.50 0.10 0.74
N LYS A 313 27.50 -0.77 0.56
CA LYS A 313 27.80 -1.88 1.49
C LYS A 313 27.86 -1.35 2.91
N LEU A 314 26.92 -1.79 3.75
CA LEU A 314 26.96 -1.53 5.19
C LEU A 314 28.05 -2.39 5.80
N GLU A 315 29.01 -1.76 6.47
CA GLU A 315 29.89 -2.47 7.41
C GLU A 315 29.07 -2.79 8.67
N LEU A 316 28.94 -4.08 8.97
CA LEU A 316 28.15 -4.59 10.09
C LEU A 316 29.02 -4.71 11.33
N THR A 317 28.46 -4.36 12.49
CA THR A 317 29.07 -4.71 13.78
C THR A 317 28.86 -6.20 14.08
N PRO A 318 29.65 -6.81 14.99
CA PRO A 318 29.45 -8.20 15.41
C PRO A 318 28.07 -8.49 16.02
N GLU A 319 27.38 -7.47 16.51
CA GLU A 319 26.02 -7.56 17.03
C GLU A 319 24.98 -7.55 15.89
N GLU A 320 25.25 -6.81 14.83
CA GLU A 320 24.42 -6.73 13.62
C GLU A 320 24.57 -7.97 12.72
N GLU A 321 25.74 -8.62 12.71
CA GLU A 321 25.90 -9.94 12.08
C GLU A 321 24.93 -10.96 12.68
N LYS A 322 24.71 -10.93 14.00
CA LYS A 322 23.71 -11.79 14.67
C LYS A 322 22.27 -11.46 14.25
N ILE A 323 21.98 -10.20 13.90
CA ILE A 323 20.67 -9.83 13.35
C ILE A 323 20.49 -10.49 11.98
N SER A 324 21.51 -10.47 11.13
CA SER A 324 21.48 -11.15 9.82
C SER A 324 21.24 -12.66 9.96
N GLU A 325 21.89 -13.33 10.93
CA GLU A 325 21.66 -14.76 11.20
C GLU A 325 20.22 -15.06 11.65
N LYS A 326 19.67 -14.22 12.53
CA LYS A 326 18.25 -14.33 12.96
C LYS A 326 17.30 -14.15 11.78
N LEU A 327 17.55 -13.16 10.93
CA LEU A 327 16.74 -12.93 9.72
C LEU A 327 16.78 -14.14 8.79
N GLN A 328 17.95 -14.76 8.63
CA GLN A 328 18.10 -15.97 7.83
C GLN A 328 17.26 -17.13 8.38
N ALA A 329 17.24 -17.30 9.70
CA ALA A 329 16.43 -18.31 10.36
C ALA A 329 14.92 -18.06 10.20
N ILE A 330 14.48 -16.80 10.32
CA ILE A 330 13.08 -16.39 10.09
C ILE A 330 12.66 -16.72 8.65
N TRP A 331 13.45 -16.31 7.65
CA TRP A 331 13.17 -16.60 6.24
C TRP A 331 13.12 -18.09 5.95
N LYS A 332 14.05 -18.88 6.52
CA LYS A 332 14.03 -20.34 6.40
C LYS A 332 12.77 -20.96 7.02
N GLY A 333 12.31 -20.43 8.16
CA GLY A 333 11.06 -20.86 8.82
C GLY A 333 9.77 -20.48 8.08
N ILE A 334 9.84 -19.49 7.18
CA ILE A 334 8.71 -19.06 6.34
C ILE A 334 8.71 -19.80 5.02
N LEU A 335 9.84 -19.78 4.31
CA LEU A 335 9.96 -20.27 2.93
C LEU A 335 10.25 -21.78 2.87
N ASN A 336 10.73 -22.38 3.96
CA ASN A 336 11.17 -23.77 4.01
C ASN A 336 12.19 -24.12 2.91
N THR A 337 13.11 -23.19 2.64
CA THR A 337 14.20 -23.31 1.66
C THR A 337 15.50 -22.76 2.25
N ASP A 338 16.63 -23.04 1.61
CA ASP A 338 17.91 -22.43 1.98
C ASP A 338 17.97 -20.98 1.51
N ILE A 339 18.52 -20.12 2.37
CA ILE A 339 18.50 -18.67 2.20
C ILE A 339 19.91 -18.19 1.87
N ASP A 340 20.07 -17.59 0.69
CA ASP A 340 21.28 -16.87 0.29
C ASP A 340 20.99 -15.36 0.14
N ASN A 341 22.05 -14.56 0.06
CA ASN A 341 21.96 -13.10 -0.02
C ASN A 341 21.16 -12.57 -1.21
N SER A 342 21.10 -13.33 -2.29
CA SER A 342 20.41 -12.95 -3.54
C SER A 342 18.97 -13.47 -3.63
N LEU A 343 18.53 -14.27 -2.66
CA LEU A 343 17.20 -14.88 -2.66
C LEU A 343 16.14 -13.78 -2.57
N ASP A 344 15.20 -13.79 -3.51
CA ASP A 344 14.02 -12.92 -3.50
C ASP A 344 12.85 -13.62 -2.79
N PHE A 345 12.32 -12.97 -1.76
CA PHE A 345 11.29 -13.48 -0.87
C PHE A 345 10.03 -13.95 -1.62
N PHE A 346 9.58 -13.16 -2.60
CA PHE A 346 8.35 -13.44 -3.34
C PHE A 346 8.59 -14.47 -4.45
N LYS A 347 9.76 -14.41 -5.12
CA LYS A 347 10.14 -15.45 -6.11
C LYS A 347 10.34 -16.82 -5.45
N ALA A 348 10.72 -16.85 -4.18
CA ALA A 348 10.79 -18.07 -3.38
C ALA A 348 9.42 -18.61 -2.93
N GLY A 349 8.31 -17.93 -3.26
CA GLY A 349 6.95 -18.42 -3.05
C GLY A 349 6.21 -17.85 -1.83
N ALA A 350 6.75 -16.81 -1.18
CA ALA A 350 6.03 -16.08 -0.13
C ALA A 350 4.81 -15.32 -0.67
N GLY A 351 3.76 -15.25 0.14
CA GLY A 351 2.57 -14.41 -0.09
C GLY A 351 2.39 -13.30 0.96
N SER A 352 1.30 -12.54 0.87
CA SER A 352 1.05 -11.40 1.76
C SER A 352 0.97 -11.77 3.25
N MET A 353 0.46 -12.95 3.59
CA MET A 353 0.42 -13.43 4.98
C MET A 353 1.82 -13.72 5.54
N ASP A 354 2.75 -14.15 4.68
CA ASP A 354 4.14 -14.40 5.05
C ASP A 354 4.87 -13.08 5.34
N VAL A 355 4.49 -11.99 4.66
CA VAL A 355 5.02 -10.64 4.95
C VAL A 355 4.62 -10.18 6.35
N VAL A 356 3.34 -10.35 6.72
CA VAL A 356 2.85 -9.96 8.06
C VAL A 356 3.58 -10.78 9.14
N ARG A 357 3.73 -12.09 8.91
CA ARG A 357 4.50 -12.97 9.80
C ARG A 357 5.95 -12.51 9.93
N LEU A 358 6.61 -12.20 8.81
CA LEU A 358 7.99 -11.71 8.79
C LEU A 358 8.16 -10.43 9.62
N VAL A 359 7.26 -9.45 9.44
CA VAL A 359 7.32 -8.17 10.19
C VAL A 359 7.22 -8.39 11.70
N GLU A 360 6.28 -9.23 12.16
CA GLU A 360 6.13 -9.50 13.59
C GLU A 360 7.30 -10.33 14.15
N GLU A 361 7.81 -11.33 13.42
CA GLU A 361 8.97 -12.11 13.86
C GLU A 361 10.25 -11.26 13.93
N ILE A 362 10.45 -10.29 13.02
CA ILE A 362 11.58 -9.34 13.08
C ILE A 362 11.47 -8.47 14.33
N LYS A 363 10.28 -7.96 14.61
CA LYS A 363 10.03 -7.13 15.80
C LYS A 363 10.27 -7.92 17.09
N GLU A 364 9.87 -9.18 17.15
CA GLU A 364 10.05 -10.03 18.33
C GLU A 364 11.50 -10.48 18.52
N GLN A 365 12.17 -10.92 17.46
CA GLN A 365 13.49 -11.57 17.56
C GLN A 365 14.67 -10.60 17.40
N CYS A 366 14.49 -9.54 16.61
CA CYS A 366 15.52 -8.54 16.33
C CYS A 366 15.31 -7.23 17.11
N GLU A 367 14.17 -7.05 17.78
CA GLU A 367 13.79 -5.82 18.50
C GLU A 367 13.74 -4.56 17.61
N VAL A 368 13.65 -4.75 16.29
CA VAL A 368 13.56 -3.67 15.30
C VAL A 368 12.14 -3.61 14.75
N LYS A 369 11.55 -2.41 14.74
CA LYS A 369 10.26 -2.18 14.09
C LYS A 369 10.47 -1.82 12.63
N ILE A 370 9.90 -2.62 11.74
CA ILE A 370 9.78 -2.32 10.32
C ILE A 370 8.31 -2.32 9.90
N ALA A 371 8.00 -1.67 8.79
CA ALA A 371 6.67 -1.67 8.20
C ALA A 371 6.51 -2.80 7.17
N VAL A 372 5.26 -3.13 6.82
CA VAL A 372 4.96 -4.11 5.76
C VAL A 372 5.55 -3.64 4.43
N GLU A 373 5.51 -2.32 4.18
CA GLU A 373 6.08 -1.68 3.01
C GLU A 373 7.57 -1.96 2.91
N ASP A 374 8.33 -1.90 4.02
CA ASP A 374 9.78 -2.13 4.02
C ASP A 374 10.14 -3.51 3.43
N VAL A 375 9.33 -4.55 3.66
CA VAL A 375 9.52 -5.88 3.07
C VAL A 375 9.26 -5.88 1.57
N TYR A 376 8.20 -5.19 1.12
CA TYR A 376 7.90 -5.07 -0.31
C TYR A 376 8.97 -4.27 -1.06
N MET A 377 9.64 -3.33 -0.39
CA MET A 377 10.71 -2.52 -0.99
C MET A 377 12.06 -3.24 -1.04
N ASN A 378 12.26 -4.21 -0.15
CA ASN A 378 13.52 -4.94 0.03
C ASN A 378 13.25 -6.44 -0.12
N THR A 379 12.89 -6.85 -1.33
CA THR A 379 12.46 -8.23 -1.61
C THR A 379 13.61 -9.23 -1.58
N VAL A 380 14.85 -8.76 -1.76
CA VAL A 380 16.07 -9.57 -1.73
C VAL A 380 16.60 -9.64 -0.30
N PHE A 381 17.10 -10.80 0.12
CA PHE A 381 17.54 -11.02 1.51
C PHE A 381 18.55 -9.98 1.99
N GLU A 382 19.60 -9.71 1.21
CA GLU A 382 20.63 -8.72 1.56
C GLU A 382 20.06 -7.30 1.70
N ASP A 383 19.13 -6.91 0.83
CA ASP A 383 18.44 -5.61 0.90
C ASP A 383 17.61 -5.51 2.18
N LEU A 384 16.92 -6.59 2.58
CA LEU A 384 16.13 -6.60 3.81
C LEU A 384 17.02 -6.51 5.04
N VAL A 385 18.14 -7.22 5.07
CA VAL A 385 19.14 -7.13 6.15
C VAL A 385 19.62 -5.68 6.29
N ALA A 386 19.99 -5.04 5.18
CA ALA A 386 20.39 -3.64 5.16
C ALA A 386 19.29 -2.72 5.71
N CYS A 387 18.04 -2.94 5.30
CA CYS A 387 16.89 -2.18 5.78
C CYS A 387 16.69 -2.32 7.30
N VAL A 388 16.68 -3.55 7.83
CA VAL A 388 16.50 -3.81 9.26
C VAL A 388 17.62 -3.18 10.08
N ILE A 389 18.87 -3.27 9.61
CA ILE A 389 20.02 -2.69 10.32
C ILE A 389 19.94 -1.16 10.33
N ARG A 390 19.59 -0.51 9.21
CA ARG A 390 19.38 0.94 9.18
C ARG A 390 18.29 1.39 10.14
N ARG A 391 17.16 0.67 10.17
CA ARG A 391 16.06 0.92 11.11
C ARG A 391 16.50 0.74 12.56
N GLY A 392 17.28 -0.30 12.85
CA GLY A 392 17.86 -0.56 14.18
C GLY A 392 18.83 0.54 14.64
N ARG A 393 19.61 1.12 13.72
CA ARG A 393 20.50 2.26 13.99
C ARG A 393 19.76 3.59 14.20
N GLY A 394 18.44 3.63 13.99
CA GLY A 394 17.68 4.88 13.96
C GLY A 394 18.06 5.79 12.79
N ILE A 395 18.71 5.24 11.77
CA ILE A 395 18.99 5.94 10.52
C ILE A 395 17.69 5.89 9.73
N GLU A 396 16.96 7.00 9.72
CA GLU A 396 15.93 7.20 8.73
C GLU A 396 16.61 7.41 7.36
N ASP A 397 15.95 6.96 6.29
CA ASP A 397 16.32 7.18 4.89
C ASP A 397 16.28 8.69 4.48
N GLN A 398 16.50 9.61 5.42
CA GLN A 398 16.57 11.03 5.11
C GLN A 398 17.96 11.33 4.55
N GLU A 399 18.00 11.55 3.23
CA GLU A 399 19.16 12.18 2.58
C GLU A 399 19.51 13.46 3.36
N PRO A 400 20.79 13.73 3.65
CA PRO A 400 21.18 14.99 4.29
C PRO A 400 20.64 16.16 3.47
N PHE A 401 20.16 17.21 4.15
CA PHE A 401 19.63 18.40 3.48
C PHE A 401 20.66 18.92 2.46
N THR A 402 20.25 18.96 1.20
CA THR A 402 21.04 19.57 0.13
C THR A 402 20.62 21.02 -0.01
N PHE A 403 21.60 21.93 0.04
CA PHE A 403 21.37 23.36 -0.16
C PHE A 403 22.60 24.03 -0.75
N HIS A 404 22.37 25.12 -1.46
CA HIS A 404 23.44 25.98 -1.93
C HIS A 404 23.94 26.84 -0.76
N ALA A 405 25.14 26.54 -0.29
CA ALA A 405 25.76 27.23 0.84
C ALA A 405 26.55 28.45 0.36
N VAL A 406 26.37 29.56 1.06
CA VAL A 406 27.32 30.67 1.05
C VAL A 406 28.32 30.44 2.17
N GLU A 407 29.61 30.46 1.84
CA GLU A 407 30.69 30.34 2.81
C GLU A 407 31.14 31.72 3.28
N ILE A 408 31.08 31.96 4.58
CA ILE A 408 31.43 33.25 5.18
C ILE A 408 32.26 33.01 6.44
N THR A 409 33.37 33.72 6.57
CA THR A 409 34.16 33.72 7.81
C THR A 409 33.78 34.93 8.66
N ALA A 410 33.17 34.70 9.81
CA ALA A 410 32.80 35.74 10.78
C ALA A 410 33.06 35.24 12.21
N ASN A 411 33.47 36.14 13.12
CA ASN A 411 33.81 35.80 14.52
C ASN A 411 34.78 34.59 14.68
N LYS A 412 35.70 34.40 13.72
CA LYS A 412 36.65 33.27 13.65
C LYS A 412 36.01 31.90 13.39
N ILE A 413 34.76 31.88 12.93
CA ILE A 413 34.02 30.68 12.53
C ILE A 413 33.82 30.74 11.01
N ASN A 414 34.00 29.61 10.33
CA ASN A 414 33.62 29.45 8.93
C ASN A 414 32.18 28.93 8.88
N LEU A 415 31.26 29.76 8.44
CA LEU A 415 29.84 29.48 8.36
C LEU A 415 29.48 28.94 6.97
N ARG A 416 28.54 28.00 6.92
CA ARG A 416 27.89 27.52 5.69
C ARG A 416 26.41 27.82 5.76
N ILE A 417 25.98 28.91 5.12
CA ILE A 417 24.63 29.46 5.29
C ILE A 417 23.79 29.18 4.04
N PRO A 418 22.57 28.62 4.17
CA PRO A 418 21.65 28.51 3.04
C PRO A 418 21.11 29.88 2.62
N HIS A 419 20.98 30.12 1.31
CA HIS A 419 20.36 31.35 0.78
C HIS A 419 18.96 31.14 0.18
N GLN A 420 18.47 29.90 0.26
CA GLN A 420 17.19 29.44 -0.25
C GLN A 420 16.10 29.53 0.83
N LEU A 421 14.83 29.48 0.44
CA LEU A 421 13.71 29.34 1.36
C LEU A 421 13.71 27.91 1.92
N PHE A 422 13.42 27.73 3.21
CA PHE A 422 13.20 26.40 3.78
C PHE A 422 11.71 26.11 3.91
N ILE A 423 11.17 25.32 2.98
CA ILE A 423 9.74 25.00 2.90
C ILE A 423 9.58 23.49 2.76
N ASP A 424 8.71 22.91 3.59
CA ASP A 424 8.37 21.48 3.55
C ASP A 424 9.62 20.56 3.59
N ASN A 425 10.56 20.83 4.51
CA ASN A 425 11.83 20.10 4.65
C ASN A 425 12.77 20.17 3.44
N GLU A 426 12.63 21.17 2.57
CA GLU A 426 13.53 21.38 1.43
C GLU A 426 14.00 22.82 1.35
N PHE A 427 15.24 23.01 0.88
CA PHE A 427 15.77 24.31 0.50
C PHE A 427 15.45 24.57 -0.97
N ILE A 428 14.60 25.58 -1.23
CA ILE A 428 14.09 25.92 -2.56
C ILE A 428 14.33 27.39 -2.90
N ASP A 429 14.55 27.68 -4.17
CA ASP A 429 14.53 29.07 -4.65
C ASP A 429 13.10 29.64 -4.61
N ALA A 430 12.99 30.97 -4.61
CA ALA A 430 11.70 31.64 -4.76
C ALA A 430 10.99 31.17 -6.04
N SER A 431 9.67 31.06 -6.02
CA SER A 431 8.89 30.51 -7.15
C SER A 431 9.06 31.27 -8.47
N ASP A 432 9.45 32.56 -8.41
CA ASP A 432 9.73 33.42 -9.57
C ASP A 432 11.24 33.65 -9.81
N GLY A 433 12.11 32.99 -9.03
CA GLY A 433 13.56 33.15 -9.05
C GLY A 433 14.06 34.48 -8.51
N ALA A 434 13.20 35.33 -7.93
CA ALA A 434 13.61 36.62 -7.41
C ALA A 434 14.51 36.47 -6.17
N THR A 435 15.56 37.29 -6.12
CA THR A 435 16.47 37.38 -4.98
C THR A 435 16.65 38.83 -4.56
N TYR A 436 17.13 39.06 -3.33
CA TYR A 436 17.57 40.37 -2.87
C TYR A 436 18.88 40.26 -2.09
N ASN A 437 19.63 41.35 -2.04
CA ASN A 437 20.89 41.41 -1.28
C ASN A 437 20.57 41.55 0.21
N THR A 438 21.12 40.66 1.04
CA THR A 438 21.30 40.94 2.47
C THR A 438 22.59 41.75 2.65
N ILE A 439 22.53 42.79 3.49
CA ILE A 439 23.56 43.80 3.64
C ILE A 439 24.09 43.73 5.07
N ASN A 440 25.41 43.72 5.22
CA ASN A 440 26.07 43.78 6.50
C ASN A 440 25.84 45.17 7.13
N PRO A 441 25.15 45.27 8.28
CA PRO A 441 24.83 46.57 8.88
C PRO A 441 26.06 47.33 9.40
N ALA A 442 27.20 46.66 9.60
CA ALA A 442 28.41 47.28 10.16
C ALA A 442 29.25 48.03 9.11
N ASP A 443 29.22 47.60 7.85
CA ASP A 443 30.09 48.13 6.79
C ASP A 443 29.41 48.33 5.43
N GLU A 444 28.09 48.10 5.34
CA GLU A 444 27.26 48.22 4.14
C GLU A 444 27.64 47.28 2.98
N SER A 445 28.52 46.31 3.22
CA SER A 445 28.88 45.31 2.22
C SER A 445 27.74 44.30 2.00
N VAL A 446 27.66 43.75 0.78
CA VAL A 446 26.69 42.68 0.48
C VAL A 446 27.21 41.38 1.11
N ILE A 447 26.43 40.79 2.00
CA ILE A 447 26.72 39.47 2.60
C ILE A 447 26.50 38.39 1.53
N CYS A 448 25.28 38.29 1.00
CA CYS A 448 24.90 37.39 -0.08
C CYS A 448 23.55 37.79 -0.71
N LYS A 449 23.11 37.05 -1.73
CA LYS A 449 21.76 37.13 -2.28
C LYS A 449 20.90 36.03 -1.70
N VAL A 450 19.75 36.38 -1.13
CA VAL A 450 18.78 35.43 -0.58
C VAL A 450 17.49 35.43 -1.39
N SER A 451 16.79 34.29 -1.38
CA SER A 451 15.50 34.13 -2.07
C SER A 451 14.45 35.10 -1.52
N LYS A 452 13.72 35.76 -2.41
CA LYS A 452 12.62 36.67 -2.09
C LYS A 452 11.28 35.94 -2.20
N ALA A 453 10.77 35.43 -1.08
CA ALA A 453 9.52 34.67 -1.07
C ALA A 453 8.37 35.42 -1.74
N THR A 454 7.65 34.72 -2.63
CA THR A 454 6.44 35.22 -3.28
C THR A 454 5.20 34.85 -2.45
N LYS A 455 4.03 35.32 -2.90
CA LYS A 455 2.74 34.85 -2.36
C LYS A 455 2.56 33.34 -2.53
N ASP A 456 3.06 32.76 -3.62
CA ASP A 456 2.98 31.32 -3.87
C ASP A 456 3.82 30.54 -2.85
N ASP A 457 5.05 30.99 -2.59
CA ASP A 457 5.95 30.38 -1.61
C ASP A 457 5.34 30.39 -0.19
N VAL A 458 4.72 31.51 0.20
CA VAL A 458 4.02 31.61 1.50
C VAL A 458 2.84 30.63 1.56
N ASN A 459 2.04 30.56 0.49
CA ASN A 459 0.93 29.60 0.44
C ASN A 459 1.42 28.15 0.57
N ARG A 460 2.54 27.80 -0.09
CA ARG A 460 3.16 26.48 0.02
C ARG A 460 3.64 26.18 1.45
N ALA A 461 4.27 27.15 2.12
CA ALA A 461 4.69 26.99 3.50
C ALA A 461 3.51 26.75 4.46
N VAL A 462 2.40 27.48 4.25
CA VAL A 462 1.16 27.30 5.03
C VAL A 462 0.54 25.92 4.76
N GLU A 463 0.48 25.50 3.50
CA GLU A 463 -0.07 24.20 3.12
C GLU A 463 0.77 23.04 3.71
N ALA A 464 2.10 23.15 3.67
CA ALA A 464 3.00 22.17 4.29
C ALA A 464 2.80 22.06 5.80
N ALA A 465 2.65 23.19 6.49
CA ALA A 465 2.37 23.21 7.93
C ALA A 465 0.99 22.61 8.27
N LYS A 466 -0.04 22.96 7.47
CA LYS A 466 -1.38 22.41 7.60
C LYS A 466 -1.37 20.90 7.40
N GLU A 467 -0.67 20.41 6.39
CA GLU A 467 -0.53 18.97 6.14
C GLU A 467 0.17 18.24 7.28
N ALA A 468 1.29 18.76 7.78
CA ALA A 468 1.99 18.16 8.91
C ALA A 468 1.05 17.99 10.11
N PHE A 469 0.12 18.93 10.30
CA PHE A 469 -0.87 18.92 11.36
C PHE A 469 -2.11 18.04 11.09
N GLU A 470 -2.70 18.08 9.90
CA GLU A 470 -3.96 17.37 9.61
C GLU A 470 -3.74 15.90 9.19
N GLU A 471 -2.67 15.63 8.44
CA GLU A 471 -2.45 14.31 7.83
C GLU A 471 -1.09 13.70 8.19
N GLY A 472 -0.11 14.53 8.53
CA GLY A 472 1.25 14.13 8.84
C GLY A 472 1.44 13.51 10.22
N GLU A 473 2.66 13.08 10.48
CA GLU A 473 3.02 12.45 11.76
C GLU A 473 2.83 13.41 12.94
N TRP A 474 3.09 14.70 12.76
CA TRP A 474 3.02 15.68 13.85
C TRP A 474 1.64 15.75 14.51
N GLY A 475 0.57 15.81 13.72
CA GLY A 475 -0.80 15.83 14.26
C GLY A 475 -1.22 14.54 14.96
N ARG A 476 -0.72 13.40 14.49
CA ARG A 476 -1.02 12.06 15.03
C ARG A 476 -0.11 11.68 16.21
N MET A 477 1.01 12.38 16.38
CA MET A 477 1.99 12.13 17.41
C MET A 477 1.46 12.53 18.79
N ASN A 478 1.59 11.62 19.74
CA ASN A 478 1.21 11.91 21.12
C ASN A 478 2.03 13.10 21.67
N ALA A 479 1.46 13.81 22.65
CA ALA A 479 2.00 15.07 23.10
C ALA A 479 3.40 14.93 23.76
N ARG A 480 3.67 13.79 24.41
CA ARG A 480 4.98 13.48 24.99
C ARG A 480 6.08 13.41 23.92
N ASP A 481 5.82 12.72 22.81
CA ASP A 481 6.81 12.56 21.75
C ASP A 481 7.02 13.87 20.99
N ARG A 482 5.98 14.70 20.82
CA ARG A 482 6.14 16.09 20.34
C ARG A 482 7.04 16.91 21.26
N GLY A 483 6.82 16.84 22.58
CA GLY A 483 7.67 17.49 23.57
C GLY A 483 9.13 17.05 23.48
N ARG A 484 9.39 15.75 23.28
CA ARG A 484 10.75 15.23 23.08
C ARG A 484 11.44 15.82 21.84
N LEU A 485 10.74 15.95 20.71
CA LEU A 485 11.30 16.58 19.51
C LEU A 485 11.63 18.06 19.74
N MET A 486 10.76 18.78 20.45
CA MET A 486 11.02 20.20 20.79
C MET A 486 12.21 20.36 21.74
N PHE A 487 12.38 19.46 22.72
CA PHE A 487 13.59 19.44 23.56
C PHE A 487 14.84 19.18 22.73
N ARG A 488 14.79 18.20 21.81
CA ARG A 488 15.92 17.90 20.92
C ARG A 488 16.29 19.11 20.06
N LEU A 489 15.31 19.86 19.54
CA LEU A 489 15.58 21.10 18.81
C LEU A 489 16.31 22.12 19.69
N ALA A 490 15.87 22.31 20.94
CA ALA A 490 16.53 23.22 21.87
C ALA A 490 17.97 22.77 22.20
N ASP A 491 18.21 21.47 22.38
CA ASP A 491 19.55 20.93 22.62
C ASP A 491 20.48 21.19 21.42
N LEU A 492 19.99 21.00 20.19
CA LEU A 492 20.73 21.30 18.97
C LEU A 492 21.01 22.79 18.82
N MET A 493 20.04 23.67 19.12
CA MET A 493 20.25 25.11 19.11
C MET A 493 21.32 25.54 20.13
N GLU A 494 21.33 24.94 21.32
CA GLU A 494 22.34 25.23 22.36
C GLU A 494 23.73 24.72 21.95
N GLN A 495 23.79 23.53 21.34
CA GLN A 495 25.03 22.98 20.79
C GLN A 495 25.63 23.90 19.71
N HIS A 496 24.78 24.47 18.84
CA HIS A 496 25.19 25.35 17.74
C HIS A 496 25.06 26.84 18.06
N GLN A 497 24.98 27.22 19.33
CA GLN A 497 24.63 28.60 19.73
C GLN A 497 25.64 29.66 19.26
N GLU A 498 26.93 29.33 19.18
CA GLU A 498 27.97 30.27 18.70
C GLU A 498 27.86 30.52 17.19
N GLU A 499 27.49 29.49 16.43
CA GLU A 499 27.22 29.57 15.00
C GLU A 499 25.99 30.46 14.74
N LEU A 500 24.87 30.15 15.41
CA LEU A 500 23.64 30.93 15.31
C LEU A 500 23.84 32.38 15.75
N ALA A 501 24.59 32.62 16.82
CA ALA A 501 24.89 33.97 17.30
C ALA A 501 25.79 34.75 16.35
N THR A 502 26.69 34.06 15.63
CA THR A 502 27.54 34.69 14.61
C THR A 502 26.70 35.08 13.40
N ILE A 503 25.79 34.22 12.94
CA ILE A 503 24.86 34.53 11.85
C ILE A 503 23.96 35.72 12.23
N GLU A 504 23.35 35.67 13.41
CA GLU A 504 22.49 36.74 13.94
C GLU A 504 23.25 38.07 14.03
N SER A 505 24.47 38.06 14.58
CA SER A 505 25.30 39.27 14.68
C SER A 505 25.67 39.84 13.31
N LEU A 506 25.94 38.97 12.33
CA LEU A 506 26.29 39.36 10.96
C LEU A 506 25.10 39.98 10.22
N ASP A 507 23.91 39.39 10.32
CA ASP A 507 22.72 39.82 9.57
C ASP A 507 22.00 41.01 10.24
N SER A 508 21.84 41.00 11.56
CA SER A 508 21.10 42.05 12.28
C SER A 508 21.98 43.19 12.79
N GLY A 509 23.30 43.00 12.80
CA GLY A 509 24.25 43.97 13.37
C GLY A 509 24.28 43.97 14.90
N ALA A 510 23.61 43.01 15.55
CA ALA A 510 23.63 42.88 17.00
C ALA A 510 25.05 42.62 17.51
N VAL A 511 25.41 43.19 18.66
CA VAL A 511 26.67 42.87 19.34
C VAL A 511 26.70 41.38 19.66
N TYR A 512 27.76 40.66 19.29
CA TYR A 512 27.84 39.20 19.42
C TYR A 512 27.45 38.66 20.80
N THR A 513 27.86 39.33 21.89
CA THR A 513 27.52 38.91 23.25
C THR A 513 26.02 39.01 23.55
N LEU A 514 25.32 39.97 22.95
CA LEU A 514 23.87 40.11 23.02
C LEU A 514 23.18 39.03 22.18
N ALA A 515 23.65 38.79 20.95
CA ALA A 515 23.14 37.73 20.08
C ALA A 515 23.24 36.35 20.78
N LEU A 516 24.41 36.03 21.34
CA LEU A 516 24.68 34.77 22.03
C LEU A 516 23.82 34.59 23.28
N LYS A 517 23.91 35.53 24.24
CA LYS A 517 23.29 35.36 25.56
C LYS A 517 21.79 35.61 25.56
N THR A 518 21.33 36.53 24.70
CA THR A 518 19.93 36.99 24.71
C THR A 518 19.16 36.44 23.53
N HIS A 519 19.54 36.71 22.28
CA HIS A 519 18.72 36.30 21.13
C HIS A 519 18.65 34.77 21.04
N ILE A 520 19.80 34.09 20.99
CA ILE A 520 19.85 32.63 20.90
C ILE A 520 19.55 32.00 22.27
N GLY A 521 20.19 32.49 23.33
CA GLY A 521 19.98 31.99 24.69
C GLY A 521 18.51 31.98 25.12
N MET A 522 17.75 33.07 24.90
CA MET A 522 16.32 33.09 25.25
C MET A 522 15.47 32.25 24.29
N SER A 523 15.85 32.12 23.01
CA SER A 523 15.15 31.25 22.06
C SER A 523 15.22 29.79 22.49
N VAL A 524 16.41 29.31 22.91
CA VAL A 524 16.60 27.97 23.49
C VAL A 524 15.69 27.77 24.71
N GLN A 525 15.68 28.72 25.65
CA GLN A 525 14.84 28.64 26.84
C GLN A 525 13.35 28.63 26.51
N THR A 526 12.94 29.37 25.47
CA THR A 526 11.55 29.40 25.00
C THR A 526 11.12 28.03 24.46
N PHE A 527 11.93 27.39 23.63
CA PHE A 527 11.64 26.03 23.16
C PHE A 527 11.59 25.02 24.31
N ARG A 528 12.54 25.07 25.25
CA ARG A 528 12.52 24.20 26.45
C ARG A 528 11.27 24.41 27.30
N TYR A 529 10.84 25.66 27.47
CA TYR A 529 9.63 26.00 28.22
C TYR A 529 8.41 25.35 27.57
N PHE A 530 8.15 25.60 26.28
CA PHE A 530 6.98 25.04 25.58
C PHE A 530 7.03 23.51 25.44
N ALA A 531 8.22 22.93 25.22
CA ALA A 531 8.40 21.48 25.20
C ALA A 531 7.93 20.82 26.50
N GLY A 532 8.23 21.46 27.65
CA GLY A 532 7.82 21.00 28.98
C GLY A 532 6.34 21.23 29.31
N TRP A 533 5.56 21.89 28.44
CA TRP A 533 4.10 21.99 28.57
C TRP A 533 3.37 20.90 27.80
N CYS A 534 3.99 20.31 26.78
CA CYS A 534 3.34 19.35 25.89
C CYS A 534 2.74 18.15 26.64
N ASP A 535 3.35 17.69 27.73
CA ASP A 535 2.84 16.58 28.55
C ASP A 535 2.01 17.01 29.78
N LYS A 536 1.86 18.32 30.01
CA LYS A 536 1.17 18.88 31.19
C LYS A 536 -0.20 19.49 30.90
N ILE A 537 -0.47 19.85 29.64
CA ILE A 537 -1.80 20.27 29.17
C ILE A 537 -2.23 19.24 28.12
N HIS A 538 -3.26 18.45 28.43
CA HIS A 538 -3.84 17.45 27.53
C HIS A 538 -5.33 17.71 27.34
#